data_AF-A0A087T3F0-F1
#
_entry.id   AF-A0A087T3F0-F1
#
_cell.length_a   1.000
_cell.length_b   1.000
_cell.length_c   1.000
_cell.angle_alpha   90.00
_cell.angle_beta   90.00
_cell.angle_gamma   90.00
#
_symmetry.space_group_name_H-M   'P 1'
#
loop_
_entity.id
_entity.type
_entity.pdbx_description
1 polymer ?
#
loop_
_entity_poly.entity_id
_entity_poly.type
_entity_poly.pdbx_seq_one_letter_code
_entity_poly.pdbx_strand_id
1 'polypeptide(L)'
;MSKDFCKSWTKAYLSSPKTRKKWKDTQPNMKIGDIVLLLDDGHLPGSWPVGQVVELHHVTGGLVRVATIKPKNSLFKRNIHKLASLLIYQDQCLIGWEYVPTRSRTTQHNSDSPFGVIPKNS
;
A
#
# COMPACT_ATOMS: atom_id res chain seq x y z
N MET A 1 10.90 -7.68 -39.03
CA MET A 1 10.75 -7.13 -37.66
C MET A 1 9.29 -6.68 -37.43
N SER A 2 8.49 -7.52 -36.76
CA SER A 2 7.39 -7.18 -35.83
C SER A 2 6.20 -6.25 -36.22
N LYS A 3 6.04 -5.78 -37.46
CA LYS A 3 4.92 -4.86 -37.78
C LYS A 3 3.53 -5.52 -37.65
N ASP A 4 3.42 -6.81 -37.96
CA ASP A 4 2.13 -7.51 -37.96
C ASP A 4 1.69 -7.93 -36.56
N PHE A 5 2.64 -8.30 -35.70
CA PHE A 5 2.36 -8.62 -34.29
C PHE A 5 1.76 -7.41 -33.57
N CYS A 6 2.40 -6.24 -33.67
CA CYS A 6 1.96 -5.03 -32.97
C CYS A 6 0.56 -4.57 -33.46
N LYS A 7 0.27 -4.71 -34.77
CA LYS A 7 -1.05 -4.40 -35.33
C LYS A 7 -2.13 -5.35 -34.85
N SER A 8 -1.86 -6.67 -34.87
CA SER A 8 -2.81 -7.68 -34.40
C SER A 8 -3.11 -7.51 -32.90
N TRP A 9 -2.06 -7.27 -32.11
CA TRP A 9 -2.16 -7.06 -30.66
C TRP A 9 -2.92 -5.78 -30.31
N THR A 10 -2.62 -4.67 -31.00
CA THR A 10 -3.33 -3.39 -30.83
C THR A 10 -4.81 -3.53 -31.18
N LYS A 11 -5.12 -4.22 -32.29
CA LYS A 11 -6.50 -4.46 -32.72
C LYS A 11 -7.27 -5.30 -31.70
N ALA A 12 -6.70 -6.39 -31.21
CA ALA A 12 -7.33 -7.24 -30.20
C ALA A 12 -7.56 -6.50 -28.88
N TYR A 13 -6.61 -5.66 -28.47
CA TYR A 13 -6.72 -4.88 -27.23
C TYR A 13 -7.75 -3.75 -27.31
N LEU A 14 -7.82 -3.04 -28.44
CA LEU A 14 -8.76 -1.93 -28.66
C LEU A 14 -10.16 -2.40 -29.03
N SER A 15 -10.31 -3.57 -29.66
CA SER A 15 -11.63 -4.09 -30.04
C SER A 15 -12.42 -4.63 -28.86
N SER A 16 -11.79 -4.87 -27.72
CA SER A 16 -12.48 -5.24 -26.48
C SER A 16 -13.00 -3.98 -25.80
N PRO A 17 -14.33 -3.77 -25.72
CA PRO A 17 -14.90 -2.68 -24.95
C PRO A 17 -14.62 -2.95 -23.48
N LYS A 18 -13.61 -2.30 -22.91
CA LYS A 18 -13.41 -2.32 -21.46
C LYS A 18 -14.52 -1.48 -20.85
N THR A 19 -15.51 -2.13 -20.24
CA THR A 19 -16.49 -1.45 -19.40
C THR A 19 -15.72 -0.71 -18.30
N ARG A 20 -15.52 0.60 -18.47
CA ARG A 20 -14.86 1.43 -17.47
C ARG A 20 -15.81 1.50 -16.28
N LYS A 21 -15.49 0.77 -15.21
CA LYS A 21 -16.17 0.95 -13.93
C LYS A 21 -15.99 2.42 -13.54
N LYS A 22 -17.11 3.15 -13.41
CA LYS A 22 -17.08 4.45 -12.75
C LYS A 22 -16.50 4.21 -11.34
N TRP A 23 -15.65 5.12 -10.87
CA TRP A 23 -15.12 5.11 -9.52
C TRP A 23 -16.29 5.16 -8.53
N LYS A 24 -16.73 4.00 -8.04
CA LYS A 24 -17.85 3.87 -7.09
C LYS A 24 -17.36 3.64 -5.66
N ASP A 25 -16.13 3.16 -5.52
CA ASP A 25 -15.57 2.78 -4.23
C ASP A 25 -14.79 3.94 -3.62
N THR A 26 -15.05 4.19 -2.35
CA THR A 26 -14.29 5.14 -1.55
C THR A 26 -12.91 4.55 -1.31
N GLN A 27 -11.87 5.22 -1.79
CA GLN A 27 -10.49 4.86 -1.50
C GLN A 27 -10.09 5.39 -0.12
N PRO A 28 -9.24 4.68 0.63
CA PRO A 28 -8.69 5.20 1.88
C PRO A 28 -7.97 6.52 1.63
N ASN A 29 -8.10 7.45 2.58
CA ASN A 29 -7.37 8.72 2.53
C ASN A 29 -5.86 8.46 2.59
N MET A 30 -5.11 9.31 1.87
CA MET A 30 -3.66 9.40 1.98
C MET A 30 -3.26 9.74 3.42
N LYS A 31 -2.10 9.25 3.87
CA LYS A 31 -1.57 9.47 5.22
C LYS A 31 -0.29 10.31 5.18
N ILE A 32 -0.03 11.03 6.27
CA ILE A 32 1.27 11.66 6.48
C ILE A 32 2.31 10.55 6.57
N GLY A 33 3.42 10.71 5.85
CA GLY A 33 4.48 9.72 5.76
C GLY A 33 4.42 8.85 4.50
N ASP A 34 3.30 8.83 3.77
CA ASP A 34 3.18 8.06 2.53
C ASP A 34 4.19 8.52 1.49
N ILE A 35 4.81 7.58 0.79
CA ILE A 35 5.66 7.86 -0.37
C ILE A 35 4.77 7.93 -1.61
N VAL A 36 4.84 9.03 -2.33
CA VAL A 36 3.98 9.33 -3.47
C VAL A 36 4.76 9.79 -4.70
N LEU A 37 4.26 9.45 -5.87
CA LEU A 37 4.67 10.00 -7.17
C LEU A 37 3.88 11.27 -7.48
N LEU A 38 4.57 12.27 -8.01
CA LEU A 38 3.96 13.52 -8.48
C LEU A 38 3.67 13.43 -9.98
N LEU A 39 2.39 13.33 -10.34
CA LEU A 39 1.86 13.16 -11.70
C LEU A 39 1.55 14.50 -12.38
N ASP A 40 2.22 15.58 -11.97
CA ASP A 40 1.93 16.93 -12.47
C ASP A 40 2.32 17.08 -13.94
N ASP A 41 1.59 17.91 -14.68
CA ASP A 41 1.70 18.03 -16.15
C ASP A 41 3.00 18.74 -16.57
N GLY A 42 3.76 19.29 -15.62
CA GLY A 42 5.06 19.92 -15.84
C GLY A 42 6.25 18.95 -15.91
N HIS A 43 6.04 17.65 -15.68
CA HIS A 43 7.10 16.65 -15.72
C HIS A 43 7.10 15.85 -17.02
N LEU A 44 8.30 15.57 -17.55
CA LEU A 44 8.44 14.69 -18.71
C LEU A 44 7.83 13.32 -18.40
N PRO A 45 7.16 12.68 -19.38
CA PRO A 45 6.66 11.32 -19.23
C PRO A 45 7.79 10.38 -18.75
N GLY A 46 7.54 9.65 -17.66
CA GLY A 46 8.52 8.72 -17.06
C GLY A 46 9.52 9.33 -16.07
N SER A 47 9.51 10.65 -15.87
CA SER A 47 10.37 11.34 -14.90
C SER A 47 9.56 12.03 -13.79
N TRP A 48 8.66 11.28 -13.17
CA TRP A 48 7.83 11.79 -12.09
C TRP A 48 8.60 11.84 -10.76
N PRO A 49 8.68 13.00 -10.10
CA PRO A 49 9.33 13.10 -8.80
C PRO A 49 8.65 12.21 -7.76
N VAL A 50 9.45 11.57 -6.92
CA VAL A 50 9.00 10.86 -5.73
C VAL A 50 9.21 11.76 -4.52
N GLY A 51 8.21 11.81 -3.63
CA GLY A 51 8.31 12.55 -2.38
C GLY A 51 7.47 11.94 -1.29
N GLN A 52 7.69 12.41 -0.06
CA GLN A 52 6.93 11.99 1.11
C GLN A 52 5.84 13.00 1.42
N VAL A 53 4.64 12.54 1.77
CA VAL A 53 3.57 13.38 2.27
C VAL A 53 3.94 13.90 3.66
N VAL A 54 3.97 15.21 3.82
CA VAL A 54 4.32 15.86 5.10
C VAL A 54 3.12 16.51 5.78
N GLU A 55 2.04 16.77 5.03
CA GLU A 55 0.85 17.44 5.56
C GLU A 55 -0.37 17.09 4.71
N LEU A 56 -1.54 16.96 5.35
CA LEU A 56 -2.82 16.72 4.70
C LEU A 56 -3.76 17.89 4.98
N HIS A 57 -4.39 18.41 3.93
CA HIS A 57 -5.34 19.51 4.02
C HIS A 57 -6.75 18.92 3.90
N HIS A 58 -7.38 18.74 5.06
CA HIS A 58 -8.74 18.22 5.16
C HIS A 58 -9.78 19.30 4.80
N VAL A 59 -10.85 18.89 4.14
CA VAL A 59 -12.04 19.74 3.94
C VAL A 59 -13.09 19.35 4.97
N THR A 60 -14.02 20.26 5.27
CA THR A 60 -15.23 19.97 6.05
C THR A 60 -15.92 18.70 5.50
N GLY A 61 -15.96 17.65 6.32
CA GLY A 61 -16.38 16.30 5.90
C GLY A 61 -15.27 15.24 5.90
N GLY A 62 -14.05 15.57 6.35
CA GLY A 62 -12.98 14.59 6.66
C GLY A 62 -12.22 14.06 5.44
N LEU A 63 -12.61 14.45 4.23
CA LEU A 63 -11.94 14.06 2.99
C LEU A 63 -10.71 14.94 2.74
N VAL A 64 -9.60 14.30 2.41
CA VAL A 64 -8.39 14.99 1.95
C VAL A 64 -8.54 15.31 0.47
N ARG A 65 -8.35 16.58 0.10
CA ARG A 65 -8.29 16.96 -1.33
C ARG A 65 -6.90 17.40 -1.75
N VAL A 66 -6.08 17.85 -0.81
CA VAL A 66 -4.76 18.42 -1.07
C VAL A 66 -3.77 17.89 -0.04
N ALA A 67 -2.57 17.57 -0.51
CA ALA A 67 -1.45 17.16 0.33
C ALA A 67 -0.24 18.07 0.07
N THR A 68 0.55 18.32 1.11
CA THR A 68 1.89 18.89 0.98
C THR A 68 2.88 17.74 0.91
N ILE A 69 3.76 17.77 -0.08
CA ILE A 69 4.75 16.72 -0.33
C ILE A 69 6.14 17.33 -0.31
N LYS A 70 7.09 16.60 0.25
CA LYS A 70 8.51 16.95 0.25
C LYS A 70 9.31 15.98 -0.66
N PRO A 71 9.44 16.26 -1.97
CA PRO A 71 10.48 15.65 -2.79
C PRO A 71 11.83 16.35 -2.57
N LYS A 72 12.89 15.55 -2.36
CA LYS A 72 14.28 15.99 -2.15
C LYS A 72 14.41 17.24 -1.26
N ASN A 73 14.41 18.44 -1.84
CA ASN A 73 14.68 19.71 -1.14
C ASN A 73 13.55 20.75 -1.28
N SER A 74 12.40 20.41 -1.85
CA SER A 74 11.31 21.36 -2.12
C SER A 74 9.99 20.87 -1.57
N LEU A 75 9.10 21.78 -1.19
CA LEU A 75 7.74 21.46 -0.75
C LEU A 75 6.74 21.83 -1.85
N PHE A 76 5.85 20.90 -2.17
CA PHE A 76 4.79 21.10 -3.16
C PHE A 76 3.42 20.83 -2.55
N LYS A 77 2.50 21.77 -2.74
CA LYS A 77 1.08 21.60 -2.42
C LYS A 77 0.34 21.15 -3.68
N ARG A 78 -0.26 19.96 -3.63
CA ARG A 78 -0.87 19.32 -4.80
C ARG A 78 -2.16 18.59 -4.46
N ASN A 79 -3.08 18.58 -5.42
CA ASN A 79 -4.33 17.84 -5.28
C ASN A 79 -4.05 16.34 -5.31
N ILE A 80 -4.75 15.57 -4.48
CA ILE A 80 -4.53 14.12 -4.35
C ILE A 80 -4.69 13.35 -5.68
N HIS A 81 -5.49 13.84 -6.63
CA HIS A 81 -5.64 13.19 -7.94
C HIS A 81 -4.41 13.33 -8.84
N LYS A 82 -3.50 14.27 -8.53
CA LYS A 82 -2.19 14.41 -9.19
C LYS A 82 -1.11 13.60 -8.46
N LEU A 83 -1.49 12.79 -7.48
CA LEU A 83 -0.58 11.99 -6.68
C LEU A 83 -0.93 10.51 -6.82
N ALA A 84 0.10 9.67 -6.90
CA ALA A 84 -0.07 8.23 -6.79
C ALA A 84 0.74 7.71 -5.61
N SER A 85 0.08 7.04 -4.66
CA SER A 85 0.79 6.35 -3.58
C SER A 85 1.57 5.16 -4.13
N LEU A 86 2.83 5.04 -3.70
CA LEU A 86 3.70 3.91 -4.04
C LEU A 86 3.54 2.73 -3.08
N LEU A 87 2.91 2.96 -1.92
CA LEU A 87 2.66 1.93 -0.91
C LEU A 87 1.42 1.10 -1.30
N ILE A 88 1.58 0.27 -2.33
CA ILE A 88 0.61 -0.75 -2.71
C ILE A 88 1.20 -2.17 -2.56
N TYR A 89 2.34 -2.33 -1.89
CA TYR A 89 2.98 -3.66 -1.77
C TYR A 89 3.65 -3.98 -0.42
N GLN A 90 3.29 -3.32 0.68
CA GLN A 90 3.82 -3.72 2.01
C GLN A 90 2.78 -3.93 3.13
N ASP A 91 1.49 -3.67 2.88
CA ASP A 91 0.42 -4.15 3.78
C ASP A 91 -0.26 -5.44 3.28
N GLN A 92 0.33 -6.07 2.25
CA GLN A 92 0.18 -7.49 1.98
C GLN A 92 1.54 -8.14 2.24
N CYS A 93 2.05 -8.03 3.47
CA CYS A 93 2.91 -9.10 3.97
C CYS A 93 2.04 -10.35 3.89
N LEU A 94 2.30 -11.17 2.88
CA LEU A 94 1.91 -12.56 2.87
C LEU A 94 2.41 -13.13 4.20
N ILE A 95 1.49 -13.20 5.16
CA ILE A 95 1.43 -14.33 6.04
C ILE A 95 1.63 -15.51 5.08
N GLY A 96 2.66 -16.33 5.30
CA GLY A 96 2.64 -17.67 4.74
C GLY A 96 1.22 -18.20 4.90
N TRP A 97 0.71 -18.94 3.94
CA TRP A 97 -0.71 -19.33 3.81
C TRP A 97 -1.27 -20.16 4.99
N GLU A 98 -0.64 -20.12 6.16
CA GLU A 98 -1.09 -20.64 7.43
C GLU A 98 -1.14 -19.52 8.48
N TYR A 99 -2.34 -19.28 9.01
CA TYR A 99 -2.63 -18.32 10.07
C TYR A 99 -2.14 -18.88 11.42
N VAL A 100 -1.22 -18.19 12.11
CA VAL A 100 -0.79 -18.55 13.47
C VAL A 100 -1.12 -17.41 14.44
N PRO A 101 -2.00 -17.60 15.44
CA PRO A 101 -2.32 -16.57 16.41
C PRO A 101 -1.13 -16.31 17.34
N THR A 102 -0.66 -15.06 17.38
CA THR A 102 0.47 -14.65 18.22
C THR A 102 0.03 -14.53 19.68
N ARG A 103 0.09 -15.63 20.44
CA ARG A 103 0.04 -15.56 21.91
C ARG A 103 1.46 -15.40 22.45
N SER A 104 1.69 -14.26 23.06
CA SER A 104 2.92 -13.88 23.73
C SER A 104 3.31 -14.83 24.88
N ARG A 105 4.60 -15.23 24.84
CA ARG A 105 5.55 -15.36 25.97
C ARG A 105 5.27 -16.43 27.04
N THR A 106 6.16 -17.41 27.15
CA THR A 106 7.20 -17.52 28.21
C THR A 106 8.03 -18.79 27.99
N THR A 107 9.34 -18.62 27.89
CA THR A 107 10.36 -19.67 27.75
C THR A 107 10.74 -20.21 29.13
N GLN A 108 11.26 -21.45 29.14
CA GLN A 108 12.05 -22.14 30.18
C GLN A 108 11.24 -22.93 31.21
N HIS A 109 11.57 -24.18 31.58
CA HIS A 109 12.59 -25.14 31.19
C HIS A 109 12.23 -26.42 31.97
N ASN A 110 11.63 -27.43 31.33
CA ASN A 110 11.42 -28.73 31.98
C ASN A 110 12.58 -29.65 31.61
N SER A 111 13.59 -29.64 32.48
CA SER A 111 14.60 -30.69 32.56
C SER A 111 14.12 -31.74 33.57
N ASP A 112 13.93 -32.95 33.07
CA ASP A 112 14.20 -34.25 33.69
C ASP A 112 14.06 -34.41 35.21
N SER A 113 13.16 -35.30 35.63
CA SER A 113 13.54 -36.62 36.22
C SER A 113 12.37 -37.23 37.03
N PRO A 114 12.25 -38.57 37.11
CA PRO A 114 11.02 -39.26 37.45
C PRO A 114 11.06 -39.87 38.85
N PHE A 115 10.39 -39.28 39.84
CA PHE A 115 9.96 -40.01 41.03
C PHE A 115 8.68 -39.39 41.58
N GLY A 116 7.65 -40.23 41.75
CA GLY A 116 6.36 -39.82 42.29
C GLY A 116 6.39 -39.54 43.79
N VAL A 117 5.25 -39.08 44.34
CA VAL A 117 4.57 -39.60 45.55
C VAL A 117 3.25 -38.83 45.72
N ILE A 118 2.13 -39.58 45.63
CA ILE A 118 0.86 -39.60 46.41
C ILE A 118 0.38 -38.31 47.13
N PRO A 119 -0.91 -37.92 47.01
CA PRO A 119 -1.52 -36.86 47.83
C PRO A 119 -2.14 -37.42 49.12
N LYS A 120 -2.03 -36.69 50.24
CA LYS A 120 -2.97 -36.80 51.37
C LYS A 120 -3.22 -35.46 52.05
N ASN A 121 -4.52 -35.18 52.21
CA ASN A 121 -5.20 -34.23 53.09
C ASN A 121 -4.47 -33.85 54.40
N SER A 122 -4.66 -32.61 54.84
CA SER A 122 -5.61 -32.26 55.93
C SER A 122 -5.89 -30.77 55.97
#